data_AF-A0ABD7TSJ0-F1
#
_entry.id   AF-A0ABD7TSJ0-F1
#
_cell.length_a   1.000
_cell.length_b   1.000
_cell.length_c   1.000
_cell.angle_alpha   90.00
_cell.angle_beta   90.00
_cell.angle_gamma   90.00
#
_symmetry.space_group_name_H-M   'P 1'
#
loop_
_entity.id
_entity.type
_entity.pdbx_description
1 polymer ?
#
loop_
_entity_poly.entity_id
_entity_poly.type
_entity_poly.pdbx_seq_one_letter_code
_entity_poly.pdbx_strand_id
1 'polypeptide(L)' 'MKEQGKALKVWAWVFIVLTIVTPLFTIGSIICSNKYKKYDPEKGAKLLNISITVGIIVFVLYTAKIIGII' A
#
# COMPACT_ATOMS: atom_id res chain seq x y z
N MET A 1 -5.96 20.61 -25.73
CA MET A 1 -5.36 21.23 -24.51
C MET A 1 -6.33 21.39 -23.33
N LYS A 2 -7.61 21.78 -23.49
CA LYS A 2 -8.50 22.07 -22.33
C LYS A 2 -9.05 20.85 -21.57
N GLU A 3 -9.47 19.79 -22.27
CA GLU A 3 -10.07 18.62 -21.59
C GLU A 3 -9.03 17.60 -21.09
N GLN A 4 -8.02 17.30 -21.91
CA GLN A 4 -6.96 16.35 -21.54
C GLN A 4 -6.15 16.81 -20.31
N GLY A 5 -5.88 18.11 -20.18
CA GLY A 5 -5.22 18.66 -18.99
C GLY A 5 -6.08 18.57 -17.73
N LYS A 6 -7.42 18.71 -17.87
CA LYS A 6 -8.36 18.56 -16.76
C LYS A 6 -8.43 17.09 -16.29
N ALA A 7 -8.47 16.15 -17.23
CA ALA A 7 -8.41 14.72 -16.91
C ALA A 7 -7.10 14.36 -16.21
N LEU A 8 -5.96 14.81 -16.73
CA LEU A 8 -4.64 14.53 -16.14
C LEU A 8 -4.52 15.08 -14.70
N LYS A 9 -5.08 16.25 -14.43
CA LYS A 9 -5.14 16.83 -13.07
C LYS A 9 -5.94 15.94 -12.11
N VAL A 10 -7.08 15.41 -12.55
CA VAL A 10 -7.91 14.51 -11.73
C VAL A 10 -7.15 13.21 -11.45
N TRP A 11 -6.55 12.61 -12.47
CA TRP A 11 -5.74 11.40 -12.31
C TRP A 11 -4.55 11.61 -11.37
N ALA A 12 -3.84 12.74 -11.49
CA ALA A 12 -2.76 13.09 -10.56
C ALA A 12 -3.25 13.15 -9.11
N TRP A 13 -4.41 13.76 -8.87
CA TRP A 13 -5.01 13.83 -7.52
C TRP A 13 -5.40 12.44 -6.99
N VAL A 14 -5.99 11.59 -7.84
CA VAL A 14 -6.29 10.20 -7.51
C VAL A 14 -5.03 9.43 -7.10
N PHE A 15 -3.92 9.60 -7.84
CA PHE A 15 -2.66 8.95 -7.49
C PHE A 15 -2.04 9.47 -6.19
N ILE A 16 -2.17 10.77 -5.91
CA ILE A 16 -1.72 11.36 -4.63
C ILE A 16 -2.49 10.73 -3.47
N VAL A 17 -3.82 10.66 -3.57
CA VAL A 17 -4.65 10.04 -2.52
C VAL A 17 -4.30 8.56 -2.36
N LEU A 18 -4.19 7.80 -3.46
CA LEU A 18 -3.78 6.39 -3.41
C LEU A 18 -2.43 6.20 -2.71
N THR A 19 -1.46 7.09 -2.95
CA THR A 19 -0.13 7.04 -2.32
C THR A 19 -0.23 7.19 -0.81
N ILE A 20 -1.14 8.04 -0.30
CA ILE A 20 -1.36 8.25 1.13
C ILE A 20 -2.13 7.07 1.74
N VAL A 21 -3.13 6.54 1.06
CA VAL A 21 -4.02 5.51 1.63
C VAL A 21 -3.33 4.13 1.65
N THR A 22 -2.45 3.83 0.69
CA THR A 22 -1.72 2.55 0.62
C THR A 22 -0.97 2.18 1.91
N PRO A 23 -0.15 3.05 2.53
CA PRO A 23 0.52 2.72 3.80
C PRO A 23 -0.47 2.49 4.95
N LEU A 24 -1.62 3.17 4.99
CA LEU A 24 -2.65 2.89 5.98
C LEU A 24 -3.22 1.47 5.83
N PHE A 25 -3.47 1.02 4.60
CA PHE A 25 -3.94 -0.34 4.34
C PHE A 25 -2.91 -1.40 4.75
N THR A 26 -1.62 -1.14 4.53
CA THR A 26 -0.55 -2.04 5.00
C THR A 26 -0.58 -2.20 6.51
N ILE A 27 -0.66 -1.10 7.26
CA ILE A 27 -0.73 -1.12 8.73
C ILE A 27 -2.00 -1.84 9.21
N GLY A 28 -3.15 -1.51 8.61
CA GLY A 28 -4.43 -2.15 8.92
C GLY A 28 -4.39 -3.66 8.69
N SER A 29 -3.78 -4.10 7.58
CA SER A 29 -3.65 -5.52 7.23
C SER A 29 -2.78 -6.28 8.23
N ILE A 30 -1.68 -5.69 8.70
CA ILE A 30 -0.82 -6.28 9.74
C ILE A 30 -1.59 -6.43 11.05
N ILE A 31 -2.32 -5.38 11.48
CA ILE A 31 -3.09 -5.41 12.73
C ILE A 31 -4.20 -6.46 12.65
N CYS A 32 -4.98 -6.49 11.56
CA CYS A 32 -6.04 -7.47 11.36
C CYS A 32 -5.50 -8.89 11.33
N SER A 33 -4.40 -9.13 10.61
CA SER A 33 -3.76 -10.45 10.55
C SER A 33 -3.27 -10.90 11.94
N ASN A 34 -2.67 -9.98 12.72
CA ASN A 34 -2.23 -10.28 14.07
C ASN A 34 -3.39 -10.56 15.03
N LYS A 35 -4.50 -9.83 14.91
CA LYS A 35 -5.73 -10.13 15.67
C LYS A 35 -6.32 -11.47 15.25
N TYR A 36 -6.27 -11.80 13.95
CA TYR A 36 -6.82 -13.04 13.42
C TYR A 36 -6.07 -14.28 13.90
N LYS A 37 -4.77 -14.17 14.24
CA LYS A 37 -3.99 -15.25 14.88
C LYS A 37 -4.62 -15.80 16.16
N LYS A 38 -5.47 -15.02 16.84
CA LYS A 38 -6.20 -15.48 18.04
C LYS A 38 -7.29 -16.50 17.73
N TYR A 39 -7.80 -16.49 16.50
CA TYR A 39 -8.85 -17.40 16.04
C TYR A 39 -8.28 -18.59 15.27
N ASP A 40 -7.31 -18.32 14.39
CA ASP A 40 -6.61 -19.35 13.60
C ASP A 40 -5.11 -18.99 13.52
N PRO A 41 -4.24 -19.65 14.32
CA PRO A 41 -2.84 -19.28 14.43
C PRO A 41 -2.05 -19.54 13.15
N GLU A 42 -2.34 -20.63 12.44
CA GLU A 42 -1.63 -21.01 11.21
C GLU A 42 -1.98 -20.06 10.06
N LYS A 43 -3.27 -19.83 9.82
CA LYS A 43 -3.71 -18.91 8.76
C LYS A 43 -3.37 -17.47 9.11
N GLY A 44 -3.52 -17.06 10.37
CA GLY A 44 -3.15 -15.74 10.83
C GLY A 44 -1.66 -15.44 10.68
N ALA A 45 -0.78 -16.40 10.98
CA ALA A 45 0.66 -16.24 10.75
C ALA A 45 0.98 -16.10 9.26
N LYS A 46 0.33 -16.89 8.40
CA LYS A 46 0.48 -16.80 6.94
C LYS A 46 0.04 -15.43 6.41
N LEU A 47 -1.13 -14.93 6.82
CA LEU A 47 -1.64 -13.61 6.43
C LEU A 47 -0.77 -12.47 6.93
N LEU A 48 -0.22 -12.60 8.14
CA LEU A 48 0.69 -11.61 8.71
C LEU A 48 2.00 -11.53 7.92
N ASN A 49 2.59 -12.68 7.58
CA ASN A 49 3.78 -12.73 6.72
C ASN A 49 3.52 -12.09 5.36
N ILE A 50 2.39 -12.42 4.71
CA ILE A 50 2.01 -11.80 3.42
C ILE A 50 1.87 -10.29 3.56
N SER A 51 1.18 -9.82 4.61
CA SER A 51 0.96 -8.38 4.85
C SER A 51 2.28 -7.63 5.04
N ILE A 52 3.23 -8.23 5.77
CA ILE A 52 4.58 -7.67 5.98
C ILE A 52 5.37 -7.67 4.66
N THR A 53 5.40 -8.79 3.93
CA THR A 53 6.12 -8.89 2.66
C THR A 53 5.62 -7.87 1.64
N VAL A 54 4.30 -7.76 1.47
CA VAL A 54 3.69 -6.77 0.57
C VAL A 54 4.04 -5.35 1.04
N GLY A 55 4.00 -5.09 2.35
CA GLY A 55 4.40 -3.80 2.92
C GLY A 55 5.84 -3.42 2.60
N ILE A 56 6.78 -4.36 2.70
CA ILE A 56 8.19 -4.15 2.36
C ILE A 56 8.36 -3.84 0.87
N ILE A 57 7.69 -4.59 -0.01
CA ILE A 57 7.77 -4.38 -1.46
C ILE A 57 7.28 -2.98 -1.83
N VAL A 58 6.12 -2.57 -1.30
CA VAL A 58 5.58 -1.21 -1.53
C VAL A 58 6.54 -0.15 -1.00
N PHE A 59 7.13 -0.36 0.18
CA PHE A 59 8.11 0.56 0.74
C PHE A 59 9.36 0.69 -0.14
N VAL A 60 9.92 -0.42 -0.62
CA VAL A 60 11.09 -0.42 -1.52
C VAL A 60 10.79 0.28 -2.85
N LEU A 61 9.62 0.02 -3.45
CA LEU A 61 9.22 0.71 -4.67
C LEU A 61 9.04 2.22 -4.44
N TYR A 62 8.48 2.59 -3.29
CA TYR A 62 8.28 3.99 -2.92
C TYR A 62 9.62 4.71 -2.66
N THR A 63 10.56 4.08 -1.96
CA THR A 63 11.89 4.64 -1.73
C THR A 63 12.68 4.71 -3.03
N ALA A 64 12.66 3.69 -3.87
CA ALA A 64 13.28 3.67 -5.20
C ALA A 64 12.79 4.82 -6.08
N LYS A 65 11.50 5.15 -5.99
CA LYS A 65 10.91 6.31 -6.65
C LYS A 65 11.44 7.64 -6.12
N ILE A 66 11.54 7.79 -4.80
CA ILE A 66 12.04 9.03 -4.18
C ILE A 66 13.51 9.29 -4.55
N ILE A 67 14.33 8.24 -4.59
CA ILE A 67 15.76 8.34 -4.93
C ILE A 67 16.03 8.35 -6.44
N GLY A 68 14.98 8.32 -7.27
CA GLY A 68 15.08 8.44 -8.73
C GLY A 68 15.66 7.22 -9.44
N ILE A 69 15.61 6.04 -8.82
CA ILE A 69 15.98 4.77 -9.48
C ILE A 69 14.87 4.31 -10.43
N ILE A 70 13.61 4.65 -10.12
CA ILE A 70 12.40 4.36 -10.91
C ILE A 70 11.58 5.63 -11.03
#